data_AF-K2ESJ0-F1
#
_entry.id   AF-K2ESJ0-F1
#
_cell.length_a   1.000
_cell.length_b   1.000
_cell.length_c   1.000
_cell.angle_alpha   90.00
_cell.angle_beta   90.00
_cell.angle_gamma   90.00
#
_symmetry.space_group_name_H-M   'P 1'
#
loop_
_entity.id
_entity.type
_entity.pdbx_description
1 polymer ?
#
loop_
_entity_poly.entity_id
_entity_poly.type
_entity_poly.pdbx_seq_one_letter_code
_entity_poly.pdbx_strand_id
1 'polypeptide(L)'
;AVVKNYFSHFSPDFLLTNGDSNSRSQIPGHGQIYWIDIPLVILGIYAILRKRNLLFFIPLTLLVLAPIPASITKESPHALRTILAAPSLAMISAIGVWYLAEKFSVKKISLALICLVSALYYLSFELYATDFVLKYQNRTASDWQYEYKEIFANQKSGIVTDKYGQPYIFALFYQKYPPEKFRSEVKYNSVDRWGFSLVSSFNGFEFK
;
A
#
# COMPACT_ATOMS: atom_id res chain seq x y z
N ALA A 1 -19.94 9.23 5.15
CA ALA A 1 -18.90 8.18 5.00
C ALA A 1 -17.84 8.59 3.97
N VAL A 2 -18.20 8.76 2.70
CA VAL A 2 -17.25 9.06 1.60
C VAL A 2 -16.35 10.28 1.85
N VAL A 3 -16.90 11.42 2.30
CA VAL A 3 -16.10 12.62 2.59
C VAL A 3 -15.05 12.37 3.69
N LYS A 4 -15.42 11.64 4.75
CA LYS A 4 -14.49 11.24 5.82
C LYS A 4 -13.38 10.33 5.27
N ASN A 5 -13.76 9.35 4.44
CA ASN A 5 -12.81 8.45 3.77
C ASN A 5 -11.86 9.20 2.83
N TYR A 6 -12.35 10.23 2.14
CA TYR A 6 -11.52 11.06 1.28
C TYR A 6 -10.43 11.77 2.11
N PHE A 7 -10.84 12.52 3.15
CA PHE A 7 -9.89 13.30 3.96
C PHE A 7 -8.96 12.45 4.83
N SER A 8 -9.30 11.19 5.15
CA SER A 8 -8.39 10.32 5.90
C SER A 8 -7.09 10.01 5.16
N HIS A 9 -7.06 10.09 3.82
CA HIS A 9 -5.85 9.92 3.01
C HIS A 9 -4.86 11.09 3.12
N PHE A 10 -5.30 12.23 3.66
CA PHE A 10 -4.45 13.39 3.93
C PHE A 10 -4.13 13.54 5.42
N SER A 11 -4.55 12.59 6.25
CA SER A 11 -4.23 12.63 7.67
C SER A 11 -2.73 12.45 7.89
N PRO A 12 -2.13 13.12 8.89
CA PRO A 12 -0.73 12.90 9.27
C PRO A 12 -0.45 11.44 9.60
N ASP A 13 -1.45 10.76 10.20
CA ASP A 13 -1.35 9.35 10.56
C ASP A 13 -1.12 8.46 9.34
N PHE A 14 -1.90 8.67 8.28
CA PHE A 14 -1.75 7.93 7.03
C PHE A 14 -0.49 8.34 6.26
N LEU A 15 -0.22 9.65 6.13
CA LEU A 15 0.89 10.11 5.29
C LEU A 15 2.26 9.90 5.93
N LEU A 16 2.41 10.00 7.25
CA LEU A 16 3.72 10.14 7.89
C LEU A 16 4.09 9.05 8.90
N THR A 17 3.12 8.48 9.62
CA THR A 17 3.43 7.59 10.75
C THR A 17 3.04 6.14 10.49
N ASN A 18 1.75 5.87 10.30
CA ASN A 18 1.19 4.52 10.35
C ASN A 18 0.71 4.02 9.00
N GLY A 19 0.32 4.89 8.06
CA GLY A 19 -0.05 4.46 6.71
C GLY A 19 -1.32 3.63 6.61
N ASP A 20 -1.37 2.73 5.63
CA ASP A 20 -2.46 1.79 5.41
C ASP A 20 -2.48 0.67 6.47
N SER A 21 -3.60 0.46 7.15
CA SER A 21 -3.74 -0.59 8.16
C SER A 21 -3.54 -2.01 7.62
N ASN A 22 -3.66 -2.21 6.31
CA ASN A 22 -3.40 -3.51 5.67
C ASN A 22 -1.90 -3.68 5.40
N SER A 23 -1.24 -4.56 6.16
CA SER A 23 0.19 -4.85 6.01
C SER A 23 0.57 -5.48 4.66
N ARG A 24 -0.39 -5.89 3.82
CA ARG A 24 -0.11 -6.32 2.44
C ARG A 24 0.03 -5.14 1.48
N SER A 25 -0.57 -4.00 1.82
CA SER A 25 -0.51 -2.77 1.03
C SER A 25 0.70 -1.91 1.38
N GLN A 26 1.36 -2.16 2.53
CA GLN A 26 2.54 -1.42 2.97
C GLN A 26 3.34 -2.15 4.06
N ILE A 27 4.54 -1.66 4.35
CA ILE A 27 5.33 -2.08 5.51
C ILE A 27 4.77 -1.43 6.78
N PRO A 28 4.46 -2.19 7.84
CA PRO A 28 3.99 -1.61 9.10
C PRO A 28 5.01 -0.67 9.75
N GLY A 29 4.53 0.47 10.26
CA GLY A 29 5.33 1.47 10.97
C GLY A 29 5.97 2.55 10.08
N HIS A 30 5.53 2.67 8.83
CA HIS A 30 5.93 3.71 7.89
C HIS A 30 4.71 4.45 7.35
N GLY A 31 4.87 5.75 7.08
CA GLY A 31 3.89 6.55 6.34
C GLY A 31 3.97 6.33 4.82
N GLN A 32 3.05 6.95 4.07
CA GLN A 32 3.07 6.92 2.59
C GLN A 32 4.13 7.84 1.95
N ILE A 33 4.64 8.82 2.70
CA ILE A 33 5.73 9.72 2.28
C ILE A 33 6.80 9.83 3.36
N TYR A 34 7.98 10.31 2.99
CA TYR A 34 9.05 10.54 3.95
C TYR A 34 8.88 11.87 4.68
N TRP A 35 9.44 11.99 5.88
CA TRP A 35 9.40 13.24 6.65
C TRP A 35 10.01 14.43 5.91
N ILE A 36 11.02 14.19 5.07
CA ILE A 36 11.61 15.22 4.20
C ILE A 36 10.63 15.75 3.14
N ASP A 37 9.63 14.95 2.73
CA ASP A 37 8.63 15.41 1.78
C ASP A 37 7.77 16.52 2.35
N ILE A 38 7.57 16.62 3.68
CA ILE A 38 6.71 17.66 4.27
C ILE A 38 7.17 19.08 3.89
N PRO A 39 8.41 19.53 4.23
CA PRO A 39 8.85 20.86 3.85
C PRO A 39 8.95 21.05 2.33
N LEU A 40 9.30 20.00 1.58
CA LEU A 40 9.44 20.06 0.13
C LEU A 40 8.09 20.18 -0.59
N VAL A 41 7.06 19.45 -0.14
CA VAL A 41 5.69 19.51 -0.66
C VAL A 41 5.09 20.88 -0.36
N ILE A 42 5.24 21.39 0.87
CA ILE A 42 4.78 22.74 1.22
C ILE A 42 5.43 23.79 0.33
N LEU A 43 6.75 23.70 0.12
CA LEU A 43 7.48 24.62 -0.74
C LEU A 43 7.10 24.46 -2.22
N GLY A 44 6.83 23.24 -2.67
CA GLY A 44 6.37 22.93 -4.02
C GLY A 44 4.99 23.51 -4.30
N ILE A 45 4.03 23.34 -3.36
CA ILE A 45 2.70 23.97 -3.45
C ILE A 45 2.86 25.50 -3.53
N TYR A 46 3.66 26.09 -2.64
CA TYR A 46 3.93 27.53 -2.68
C TYR A 46 4.50 27.98 -4.02
N ALA A 47 5.48 27.24 -4.56
CA ALA A 47 6.09 27.53 -5.86
C ALA A 47 5.08 27.43 -7.00
N ILE A 48 4.24 26.40 -7.04
CA ILE A 48 3.17 26.20 -8.03
C ILE A 48 2.20 27.39 -8.01
N LEU A 49 1.72 27.79 -6.83
CA LEU A 49 0.77 28.90 -6.68
C LEU A 49 1.36 30.26 -7.11
N ARG A 50 2.69 30.43 -7.08
CA ARG A 50 3.37 31.64 -7.54
C ARG A 50 3.59 31.66 -9.05
N LYS A 51 3.51 30.51 -9.72
CA LYS A 51 3.65 30.42 -11.18
C LYS A 51 2.30 30.69 -11.83
N ARG A 52 2.29 31.51 -12.90
CA ARG A 52 1.08 31.83 -13.69
C ARG A 52 0.82 30.83 -14.82
N ASN A 53 1.34 29.61 -14.72
CA ASN A 53 1.23 28.59 -15.76
C ASN A 53 0.42 27.41 -15.24
N LEU A 54 -0.67 27.09 -15.95
CA LEU A 54 -1.60 26.01 -15.61
C LEU A 54 -0.93 24.63 -15.58
N LEU A 55 0.15 24.42 -16.32
CA LEU A 55 0.87 23.14 -16.32
C LEU A 55 1.42 22.77 -14.94
N PHE A 56 1.75 23.77 -14.10
CA PHE A 56 2.23 23.52 -12.73
C PHE A 56 1.13 23.00 -11.79
N PHE A 57 -0.15 23.14 -12.18
CA PHE A 57 -1.28 22.64 -11.38
C PHE A 57 -1.60 21.16 -11.63
N ILE A 58 -1.10 20.55 -12.70
CA ILE A 58 -1.31 19.13 -13.03
C ILE A 58 -1.06 18.22 -11.81
N PRO A 59 0.09 18.29 -11.10
CA PRO A 59 0.31 17.41 -9.95
C PRO A 59 -0.65 17.68 -8.79
N LEU A 60 -1.11 18.92 -8.58
CA LEU A 60 -2.12 19.22 -7.55
C LEU A 60 -3.49 18.65 -7.92
N THR A 61 -3.88 18.75 -9.18
CA THR A 61 -5.12 18.15 -9.68
C THR A 61 -5.10 16.65 -9.51
N LEU A 62 -4.01 15.98 -9.91
CA LEU A 62 -3.87 14.53 -9.75
C LEU A 62 -3.85 14.11 -8.27
N LEU A 63 -3.21 14.89 -7.40
CA LEU A 63 -3.21 14.64 -5.95
C LEU A 63 -4.62 14.69 -5.34
N VAL A 64 -5.45 15.64 -5.79
CA VAL A 64 -6.85 15.79 -5.34
C VAL A 64 -7.75 14.69 -5.94
N LEU A 65 -7.49 14.25 -7.16
CA LEU A 65 -8.28 13.18 -7.79
C LEU A 65 -7.91 11.78 -7.25
N ALA A 66 -6.68 11.58 -6.78
CA ALA A 66 -6.16 10.27 -6.40
C ALA A 66 -6.98 9.54 -5.31
N PRO A 67 -7.53 10.19 -4.28
CA PRO A 67 -8.33 9.51 -3.25
C PRO A 67 -9.76 9.17 -3.67
N ILE A 68 -10.24 9.65 -4.83
CA ILE A 68 -11.63 9.44 -5.27
C ILE A 68 -11.97 7.95 -5.34
N PRO A 69 -11.19 7.08 -6.03
CA PRO A 69 -11.50 5.65 -6.09
C PRO A 69 -11.49 4.98 -4.72
N ALA A 70 -10.55 5.34 -3.84
CA ALA A 70 -10.49 4.77 -2.49
C ALA A 70 -11.68 5.21 -1.63
N SER A 71 -12.09 6.48 -1.73
CA SER A 71 -13.13 7.08 -0.87
C SER A 71 -14.52 6.46 -1.00
N ILE A 72 -14.83 5.90 -2.19
CA ILE A 72 -16.10 5.22 -2.49
C ILE A 72 -16.08 3.72 -2.17
N THR A 73 -14.90 3.17 -1.87
CA THR A 73 -14.72 1.75 -1.51
C THR A 73 -14.74 1.54 0.01
N LYS A 74 -14.81 0.27 0.41
CA LYS A 74 -14.58 -0.13 1.81
C LYS A 74 -13.10 -0.13 2.13
N GLU A 75 -12.72 -0.06 3.40
CA GLU A 75 -11.32 0.02 3.84
C GLU A 75 -10.68 1.32 3.32
N SER A 76 -10.94 2.41 4.03
CA SER A 76 -10.29 3.70 3.80
C SER A 76 -9.65 4.17 5.11
N PRO A 77 -8.46 4.78 5.06
CA PRO A 77 -7.66 5.04 3.85
C PRO A 77 -6.98 3.79 3.28
N HIS A 78 -6.62 3.80 1.99
CA HIS A 78 -6.02 2.64 1.31
C HIS A 78 -4.93 3.06 0.31
N ALA A 79 -3.70 2.64 0.56
CA ALA A 79 -2.50 3.07 -0.18
C ALA A 79 -2.57 2.70 -1.67
N LEU A 80 -2.80 1.42 -1.98
CA LEU A 80 -2.85 0.95 -3.38
C LEU A 80 -3.95 1.64 -4.21
N ARG A 81 -5.11 1.91 -3.63
CA ARG A 81 -6.22 2.58 -4.33
C ARG A 81 -5.98 4.08 -4.55
N THR A 82 -5.00 4.66 -3.84
CA THR A 82 -4.58 6.06 -3.98
C THR A 82 -3.18 6.20 -4.56
N ILE A 83 -2.62 5.16 -5.19
CA ILE A 83 -1.24 5.15 -5.68
C ILE A 83 -0.92 6.29 -6.67
N LEU A 84 -1.94 6.84 -7.35
CA LEU A 84 -1.80 8.02 -8.22
C LEU A 84 -1.35 9.29 -7.48
N ALA A 85 -1.50 9.34 -6.15
CA ALA A 85 -0.97 10.42 -5.32
C ALA A 85 0.57 10.40 -5.27
N ALA A 86 1.21 9.24 -5.39
CA ALA A 86 2.66 9.09 -5.25
C ALA A 86 3.46 9.89 -6.29
N PRO A 87 3.23 9.75 -7.62
CA PRO A 87 3.94 10.56 -8.61
C PRO A 87 3.61 12.06 -8.45
N SER A 88 2.39 12.38 -8.03
CA SER A 88 1.96 13.76 -7.78
C SER A 88 2.77 14.40 -6.64
N LEU A 89 2.91 13.72 -5.51
CA LEU A 89 3.70 14.18 -4.37
C LEU A 89 5.18 14.30 -4.74
N ALA A 90 5.74 13.33 -5.47
CA ALA A 90 7.12 13.40 -5.95
C ALA A 90 7.37 14.60 -6.86
N MET A 91 6.44 14.90 -7.79
CA MET A 91 6.53 16.09 -8.64
C MET A 91 6.47 17.38 -7.83
N ILE A 92 5.58 17.47 -6.84
CA ILE A 92 5.48 18.66 -5.97
C ILE A 92 6.76 18.83 -5.15
N SER A 93 7.28 17.76 -4.54
CA SER A 93 8.56 17.78 -3.81
C SER A 93 9.71 18.26 -4.72
N ALA A 94 9.80 17.73 -5.95
CA ALA A 94 10.81 18.14 -6.93
C ALA A 94 10.69 19.62 -7.33
N ILE A 95 9.48 20.12 -7.54
CA ILE A 95 9.23 21.55 -7.81
C ILE A 95 9.66 22.39 -6.60
N GLY A 96 9.46 21.93 -5.38
CA GLY A 96 9.93 22.59 -4.16
C GLY A 96 11.45 22.71 -4.11
N VAL A 97 12.17 21.61 -4.36
CA VAL A 97 13.65 21.60 -4.44
C VAL A 97 14.14 22.54 -5.55
N TRP A 98 13.55 22.45 -6.73
CA TRP A 98 13.89 23.32 -7.87
C TRP A 98 13.69 24.79 -7.52
N TYR A 99 12.55 25.14 -6.95
CA TYR A 99 12.23 26.51 -6.54
C TYR A 99 13.26 27.06 -5.53
N LEU A 100 13.68 26.24 -4.57
CA LEU A 100 14.70 26.62 -3.59
C LEU A 100 16.07 26.78 -4.25
N ALA A 101 16.44 25.85 -5.13
CA ALA A 101 17.72 25.85 -5.83
C ALA A 101 17.89 27.09 -6.74
N GLU A 102 16.80 27.57 -7.36
CA GLU A 102 16.78 28.79 -8.18
C GLU A 102 17.03 30.08 -7.38
N LYS A 103 16.83 30.08 -6.06
CA LYS A 103 17.07 31.26 -5.22
C LYS A 103 18.54 31.54 -4.97
N PHE A 104 19.40 30.55 -5.14
CA PHE A 104 20.84 30.72 -4.95
C PHE A 104 21.51 31.14 -6.26
N SER A 105 22.20 32.29 -6.23
CA SER A 105 22.98 32.78 -7.37
C SER A 105 24.25 31.95 -7.62
N VAL A 106 24.74 31.25 -6.60
CA VAL A 106 25.96 30.44 -6.65
C VAL A 106 25.61 28.98 -6.94
N LYS A 107 25.94 28.49 -8.14
CA LYS A 107 25.66 27.10 -8.58
C LYS A 107 26.12 26.02 -7.62
N LYS A 108 27.25 26.23 -6.92
CA LYS A 108 27.78 25.28 -5.92
C LYS A 108 26.83 25.10 -4.73
N ILE A 109 26.12 26.16 -4.32
CA ILE A 109 25.15 26.10 -3.21
C ILE A 109 23.92 25.31 -3.64
N SER A 110 23.39 25.58 -4.84
CA SER A 110 22.27 24.81 -5.41
C SER A 110 22.63 23.33 -5.55
N LEU A 111 23.84 23.01 -6.00
CA LEU A 111 24.34 21.63 -6.08
C LEU A 111 24.44 20.99 -4.70
N ALA A 112 25.01 21.69 -3.72
CA ALA A 112 25.12 21.19 -2.35
C ALA A 112 23.74 20.90 -1.73
N LEU A 113 22.75 21.77 -1.98
CA LEU A 113 21.36 21.54 -1.57
C LEU A 113 20.78 20.27 -2.21
N ILE A 114 20.94 20.10 -3.53
CA ILE A 114 20.45 18.92 -4.25
C ILE A 114 21.12 17.65 -3.70
N CYS A 115 22.43 17.67 -3.46
CA CYS A 115 23.16 16.57 -2.85
C CYS A 115 22.65 16.27 -1.43
N LEU A 116 22.41 17.29 -0.61
CA LEU A 116 21.86 17.13 0.74
C LEU A 116 20.47 16.48 0.70
N VAL A 117 19.55 17.00 -0.13
CA VAL A 117 18.20 16.44 -0.29
C VAL A 117 18.28 14.98 -0.77
N SER A 118 19.14 14.70 -1.75
CA SER A 118 19.33 13.34 -2.27
C SER A 118 19.87 12.39 -1.20
N ALA A 119 20.82 12.84 -0.37
CA ALA A 119 21.36 12.06 0.73
C ALA A 119 20.31 11.75 1.80
N LEU A 120 19.43 12.72 2.12
CA LEU A 120 18.34 12.52 3.07
C LEU A 120 17.26 11.56 2.55
N TYR A 121 16.94 11.61 1.25
CA TYR A 121 16.09 10.60 0.61
C TYR A 121 16.75 9.23 0.63
N TYR A 122 18.04 9.14 0.31
CA TYR A 122 18.79 7.88 0.37
C TYR A 122 18.75 7.27 1.78
N LEU A 123 18.99 8.06 2.82
CA LEU A 123 18.93 7.59 4.20
C LEU A 123 17.52 7.10 4.57
N SER A 124 16.48 7.82 4.15
CA SER A 124 15.08 7.46 4.39
C SER A 124 14.71 6.15 3.67
N PHE A 125 15.18 5.99 2.44
CA PHE A 125 15.03 4.77 1.66
C PHE A 125 15.78 3.59 2.28
N GLU A 126 17.01 3.79 2.76
CA GLU A 126 17.81 2.74 3.41
C GLU A 126 17.10 2.18 4.65
N LEU A 127 16.53 3.07 5.49
CA LEU A 127 15.75 2.67 6.65
C LEU A 127 14.51 1.84 6.24
N TYR A 128 13.77 2.31 5.24
CA TYR A 128 12.62 1.59 4.69
C TYR A 128 13.02 0.23 4.12
N ALA A 129 14.07 0.17 3.31
CA ALA A 129 14.56 -1.05 2.67
C ALA A 129 15.07 -2.07 3.69
N THR A 130 15.76 -1.61 4.73
CA THR A 130 16.21 -2.47 5.83
C THR A 130 15.02 -3.10 6.55
N ASP A 131 13.99 -2.32 6.86
CA ASP A 131 12.76 -2.84 7.48
C ASP A 131 12.02 -3.80 6.56
N PHE A 132 11.99 -3.51 5.26
CA PHE A 132 11.40 -4.40 4.25
C PHE A 132 12.10 -5.76 4.23
N VAL A 133 13.42 -5.77 4.05
CA VAL A 133 14.17 -7.02 3.87
C VAL A 133 14.22 -7.83 5.15
N LEU A 134 14.45 -7.18 6.29
CA LEU A 134 14.72 -7.87 7.56
C LEU A 134 13.47 -8.17 8.39
N LYS A 135 12.43 -7.32 8.32
CA LYS A 135 11.30 -7.38 9.26
C LYS A 135 9.96 -7.71 8.58
N TYR A 136 9.74 -7.26 7.36
CA TYR A 136 8.42 -7.36 6.70
C TYR A 136 7.92 -8.80 6.59
N GLN A 137 8.76 -9.71 6.08
CA GLN A 137 8.40 -11.12 5.86
C GLN A 137 7.89 -11.79 7.15
N ASN A 138 8.56 -11.55 8.28
CA ASN A 138 8.23 -12.20 9.55
C ASN A 138 7.02 -11.54 10.22
N ARG A 139 6.91 -10.21 10.11
CA ARG A 139 5.79 -9.44 10.72
C ARG A 139 4.46 -9.65 10.00
N THR A 140 4.49 -9.98 8.71
CA THR A 140 3.29 -10.04 7.86
C THR A 140 2.99 -11.45 7.34
N ALA A 141 3.70 -12.47 7.82
CA ALA A 141 3.52 -13.85 7.38
C ALA A 141 2.06 -14.31 7.44
N SER A 142 1.36 -14.00 8.55
CA SER A 142 -0.06 -14.33 8.73
C SER A 142 -0.99 -13.52 7.82
N ASP A 143 -0.66 -12.26 7.54
CA ASP A 143 -1.41 -11.44 6.57
C ASP A 143 -1.29 -12.02 5.15
N TRP A 144 -0.17 -12.65 4.84
CA TRP A 144 0.07 -13.43 3.62
C TRP A 144 -0.35 -14.89 3.72
N GLN A 145 -1.04 -15.27 4.81
CA GLN A 145 -1.63 -16.59 5.01
C GLN A 145 -0.59 -17.74 4.95
N TYR A 146 0.65 -17.46 5.37
CA TYR A 146 1.78 -18.39 5.27
C TYR A 146 1.54 -19.71 6.00
N GLU A 147 0.80 -19.70 7.10
CA GLU A 147 0.49 -20.86 7.94
C GLU A 147 -0.23 -21.97 7.15
N TYR A 148 -1.00 -21.62 6.12
CA TYR A 148 -1.65 -22.62 5.28
C TYR A 148 -0.65 -23.49 4.50
N LYS A 149 0.52 -22.95 4.16
CA LYS A 149 1.61 -23.75 3.57
C LYS A 149 2.02 -24.89 4.50
N GLU A 150 2.24 -24.57 5.78
CA GLU A 150 2.69 -25.55 6.78
C GLU A 150 1.62 -26.60 7.05
N ILE A 151 0.35 -26.18 7.12
CA ILE A 151 -0.78 -27.08 7.28
C ILE A 151 -0.86 -28.06 6.10
N PHE A 152 -0.92 -27.57 4.86
CA PHE A 152 -1.15 -28.43 3.70
C PHE A 152 0.08 -29.19 3.20
N ALA A 153 1.28 -28.83 3.67
CA ALA A 153 2.47 -29.66 3.51
C ALA A 153 2.34 -30.98 4.27
N ASN A 154 1.71 -30.97 5.45
CA ASN A 154 1.70 -32.10 6.39
C ASN A 154 0.34 -32.80 6.51
N GLN A 155 -0.76 -32.07 6.36
CA GLN A 155 -2.11 -32.57 6.56
C GLN A 155 -2.80 -32.89 5.21
N LYS A 156 -3.49 -34.03 5.14
CA LYS A 156 -4.23 -34.50 3.93
C LYS A 156 -5.75 -34.55 4.09
N SER A 157 -6.26 -34.36 5.31
CA SER A 157 -7.69 -34.27 5.64
C SER A 157 -7.88 -33.67 7.02
N GLY A 158 -9.10 -33.24 7.37
CA GLY A 158 -9.47 -32.70 8.69
C GLY A 158 -9.98 -31.27 8.64
N ILE A 159 -10.13 -30.66 9.82
CA ILE A 159 -10.65 -29.29 9.94
C ILE A 159 -9.48 -28.30 9.86
N VAL A 160 -9.60 -27.29 9.00
CA VAL A 160 -8.62 -26.21 8.83
C VAL A 160 -9.30 -24.87 8.98
N THR A 161 -8.69 -23.95 9.71
CA THR A 161 -9.35 -22.66 9.97
C THR A 161 -9.44 -21.77 8.72
N ASP A 162 -10.54 -21.07 8.52
CA ASP A 162 -10.72 -20.04 7.49
C ASP A 162 -10.41 -18.60 7.98
N LYS A 163 -9.95 -18.46 9.23
CA LYS A 163 -9.65 -17.17 9.88
C LYS A 163 -8.79 -16.23 9.03
N TYR A 164 -7.83 -16.76 8.26
CA TYR A 164 -6.91 -15.97 7.45
C TYR A 164 -7.43 -15.72 6.02
N GLY A 165 -8.58 -16.28 5.62
CA GLY A 165 -9.19 -16.10 4.31
C GLY A 165 -9.68 -17.41 3.70
N GLN A 166 -9.25 -17.74 2.47
CA GLN A 166 -9.72 -18.91 1.73
C GLN A 166 -8.66 -20.04 1.72
N PRO A 167 -8.61 -20.92 2.75
CA PRO A 167 -7.60 -21.99 2.88
C PRO A 167 -7.60 -23.00 1.73
N TYR A 168 -8.75 -23.26 1.12
CA TYR A 168 -8.87 -24.30 0.08
C TYR A 168 -7.92 -24.09 -1.11
N ILE A 169 -7.63 -22.82 -1.47
CA ILE A 169 -6.72 -22.51 -2.59
C ILE A 169 -5.31 -23.04 -2.29
N PHE A 170 -4.86 -22.90 -1.05
CA PHE A 170 -3.57 -23.42 -0.59
C PHE A 170 -3.57 -24.94 -0.54
N ALA A 171 -4.68 -25.56 -0.14
CA ALA A 171 -4.83 -27.01 -0.18
C ALA A 171 -4.66 -27.55 -1.61
N LEU A 172 -5.37 -26.95 -2.57
CA LEU A 172 -5.27 -27.32 -3.99
C LEU A 172 -3.85 -27.15 -4.53
N PHE A 173 -3.22 -26.01 -4.24
CA PHE A 173 -1.89 -25.68 -4.72
C PHE A 173 -0.80 -26.60 -4.13
N TYR A 174 -0.69 -26.69 -2.81
CA TYR A 174 0.40 -27.43 -2.16
C TYR A 174 0.24 -28.95 -2.26
N GLN A 175 -0.98 -29.45 -2.33
CA GLN A 175 -1.22 -30.88 -2.54
C GLN A 175 -1.27 -31.28 -4.01
N LYS A 176 -1.12 -30.32 -4.93
CA LYS A 176 -1.23 -30.52 -6.39
C LYS A 176 -2.51 -31.28 -6.75
N TYR A 177 -3.61 -30.86 -6.12
CA TYR A 177 -4.87 -31.60 -6.20
C TYR A 177 -5.50 -31.44 -7.60
N PRO A 178 -5.94 -32.52 -8.28
CA PRO A 178 -6.47 -32.43 -9.64
C PRO A 178 -7.71 -31.53 -9.74
N PRO A 179 -7.74 -30.51 -10.62
CA PRO A 179 -8.87 -29.60 -10.77
C PRO A 179 -10.18 -30.32 -11.11
N GLU A 180 -10.12 -31.41 -11.88
CA GLU A 180 -11.30 -32.20 -12.28
C GLU A 180 -11.95 -32.86 -11.06
N LYS A 181 -11.14 -33.45 -10.17
CA LYS A 181 -11.63 -34.04 -8.92
C LYS A 181 -12.21 -32.98 -7.99
N PHE A 182 -11.53 -31.84 -7.88
CA PHE A 182 -12.01 -30.74 -7.03
C PHE A 182 -13.40 -30.28 -7.47
N ARG A 183 -13.61 -30.06 -8.76
CA ARG A 183 -14.91 -29.61 -9.31
C ARG A 183 -16.04 -30.60 -9.03
N SER A 184 -15.76 -31.90 -8.95
CA SER A 184 -16.79 -32.91 -8.63
C SER A 184 -17.07 -33.07 -7.14
N GLU A 185 -16.11 -32.73 -6.27
CA GLU A 185 -16.20 -32.99 -4.82
C GLU A 185 -16.48 -31.75 -3.97
N VAL A 186 -16.23 -30.55 -4.52
CA VAL A 186 -16.33 -29.28 -3.79
C VAL A 186 -17.74 -29.05 -3.28
N LYS A 187 -17.82 -28.64 -2.02
CA LYS A 187 -19.04 -28.11 -1.40
C LYS A 187 -18.82 -26.65 -1.05
N TYR A 188 -19.88 -25.87 -1.21
CA TYR A 188 -19.86 -24.44 -0.97
C TYR A 188 -20.71 -24.06 0.23
N ASN A 189 -20.35 -22.95 0.87
CA ASN A 189 -21.17 -22.28 1.88
C ASN A 189 -22.40 -21.62 1.24
N SER A 190 -23.42 -21.34 2.05
CA SER A 190 -24.53 -20.48 1.63
C SER A 190 -24.01 -19.12 1.18
N VAL A 191 -24.69 -18.53 0.20
CA VAL A 191 -24.39 -17.17 -0.27
C VAL A 191 -24.52 -16.19 0.89
N ASP A 192 -23.49 -15.37 1.09
CA ASP A 192 -23.45 -14.36 2.13
C ASP A 192 -24.25 -13.09 1.75
N ARG A 193 -24.31 -12.13 2.67
CA ARG A 193 -25.01 -10.84 2.45
C ARG A 193 -24.43 -9.99 1.31
N TRP A 194 -23.26 -10.34 0.80
CA TRP A 194 -22.56 -9.64 -0.28
C TRP A 194 -22.67 -10.39 -1.61
N GLY A 195 -23.38 -11.52 -1.64
CA GLY A 195 -23.55 -12.34 -2.85
C GLY A 195 -22.41 -13.31 -3.09
N PHE A 196 -21.49 -13.50 -2.14
CA PHE A 196 -20.36 -14.41 -2.27
C PHE A 196 -20.67 -15.77 -1.64
N SER A 197 -20.17 -16.83 -2.28
CA SER A 197 -20.16 -18.19 -1.73
C SER A 197 -18.72 -18.70 -1.72
N LEU A 198 -18.30 -19.24 -0.58
CA LEU A 198 -16.94 -19.73 -0.34
C LEU A 198 -16.92 -21.27 -0.32
N VAL A 199 -15.76 -21.88 -0.49
CA VAL A 199 -15.60 -23.34 -0.38
C VAL A 199 -15.68 -23.75 1.08
N SER A 200 -16.60 -24.66 1.40
CA SER A 200 -16.81 -25.19 2.75
C SER A 200 -16.02 -26.46 3.02
N SER A 201 -15.92 -27.35 2.03
CA SER A 201 -15.22 -28.63 2.15
C SER A 201 -14.90 -29.25 0.80
N PHE A 202 -13.86 -30.09 0.74
CA PHE A 202 -13.58 -31.03 -0.35
C PHE A 202 -12.55 -32.08 0.14
N ASN A 203 -12.51 -33.28 -0.46
CA ASN A 203 -11.49 -34.30 -0.21
C ASN A 203 -11.14 -34.52 1.28
N GLY A 204 -12.15 -34.63 2.15
CA GLY A 204 -11.98 -34.85 3.59
C GLY A 204 -11.49 -33.63 4.39
N PHE A 205 -11.37 -32.44 3.78
CA PHE A 205 -11.16 -31.18 4.47
C PHE A 205 -12.47 -30.46 4.76
N GLU A 206 -12.54 -29.82 5.93
CA GLU A 206 -13.58 -28.85 6.28
C GLU A 206 -12.92 -27.51 6.63
N PHE A 207 -13.44 -26.40 6.12
CA PHE A 207 -12.92 -25.06 6.35
C PHE A 207 -13.88 -24.27 7.25
N LYS A 208 -13.40 -23.81 8.41
CA LYS A 208 -14.24 -23.26 9.50
C LYS A 208 -13.57 -22.16 10.33
#